data_AF-A0AAD9XV53-F1
#
_entry.id   AF-A0AAD9XV53-F1
#
_cell.length_a   1.000
_cell.length_b   1.000
_cell.length_c   1.000
_cell.angle_alpha   90.00
_cell.angle_beta   90.00
_cell.angle_gamma   90.00
#
_symmetry.space_group_name_H-M   'P 1'
#
loop_
_entity.id
_entity.type
_entity.pdbx_description
1 polymer ?
#
loop_
_entity_poly.entity_id
_entity_poly.type
_entity_poly.pdbx_seq_one_letter_code
_entity_poly.pdbx_strand_id
1 'polypeptide(L)'
;MGETHPSHHQNHKLEPIKSIKPFKCDGCKEMGVLKSYRCEKCDFDLHKYCMFNKPITHHEFYENCTFNFFDQPPGRKCCKRYCNACGKPVKGFVYSSEEKGLDLHPCCRNLPRKLEVYKVEFDLRDDGVLDKDCLWCNKRKLKRSVFGVRGWSYVSKCEEYRFHVYCANKKVVEEFRKDQKQMRLLEEFKKESNNNNNNDDDDDDDGSGLAVALKNMKLPIDCDRCRRRNGKKKYIRIAKMFFKTFASILLGDPTGSIVCLLVELLAK
;
A
#
# COMPACT_ATOMS: atom_id res chain seq x y z
N MET A 1 23.11 -10.19 -5.84
CA MET A 1 23.85 -9.80 -7.08
C MET A 1 22.82 -9.38 -8.11
N GLY A 2 23.15 -8.45 -9.00
CA GLY A 2 22.21 -7.98 -10.03
C GLY A 2 22.03 -8.97 -11.17
N GLU A 3 20.88 -8.85 -11.83
CA GLU A 3 20.41 -9.76 -12.87
C GLU A 3 19.92 -8.97 -14.09
N THR A 4 19.94 -9.62 -15.26
CA THR A 4 19.44 -9.04 -16.51
C THR A 4 17.94 -9.29 -16.64
N HIS A 5 17.20 -8.38 -17.29
CA HIS A 5 15.78 -8.58 -17.57
C HIS A 5 15.51 -8.60 -19.09
N PRO A 6 14.68 -9.53 -19.63
CA PRO A 6 14.43 -9.62 -21.07
C PRO A 6 13.90 -8.35 -21.73
N SER A 7 13.16 -7.52 -20.99
CA SER A 7 12.64 -6.25 -21.48
C SER A 7 13.65 -5.08 -21.44
N HIS A 8 14.91 -5.35 -21.07
CA HIS A 8 15.97 -4.36 -20.93
C HIS A 8 17.21 -4.85 -21.69
N HIS A 9 18.23 -3.99 -21.83
CA HIS A 9 19.46 -4.35 -22.52
C HIS A 9 20.08 -5.60 -21.87
N GLN A 10 20.29 -6.66 -22.66
CA GLN A 10 20.76 -7.97 -22.16
C GLN A 10 22.14 -7.90 -21.49
N ASN A 11 22.95 -6.89 -21.80
CA ASN A 11 24.28 -6.68 -21.21
C ASN A 11 24.25 -5.79 -19.96
N HIS A 12 23.07 -5.30 -19.57
CA HIS A 12 22.89 -4.44 -18.41
C HIS A 12 22.21 -5.20 -17.29
N LYS A 13 22.89 -5.24 -16.14
CA LYS A 13 22.34 -5.80 -14.91
C LYS A 13 21.52 -4.75 -14.17
N LEU A 14 20.41 -5.17 -13.60
CA LEU A 14 19.62 -4.42 -12.64
C LEU A 14 20.01 -4.91 -11.24
N GLU A 15 20.51 -3.99 -10.43
CA GLU A 15 20.92 -4.28 -9.05
C GLU A 15 19.76 -3.98 -8.08
N PRO A 16 19.59 -4.75 -7.00
CA PRO A 16 18.61 -4.42 -5.98
C PRO A 16 19.02 -3.14 -5.24
N ILE A 17 18.14 -2.15 -5.21
CA ILE A 17 18.36 -0.86 -4.55
C ILE A 17 17.28 -0.60 -3.52
N LYS A 18 17.70 -0.06 -2.37
CA LYS A 18 16.80 0.51 -1.38
C LYS A 18 16.80 2.03 -1.52
N SER A 19 15.64 2.62 -1.78
CA SER A 19 15.50 4.07 -1.99
C SER A 19 14.31 4.65 -1.24
N ILE A 20 14.54 5.78 -0.59
CA ILE A 20 13.50 6.59 0.04
C ILE A 20 12.68 7.39 -0.97
N LYS A 21 13.15 7.51 -2.21
CA LYS A 21 12.40 8.21 -3.26
C LYS A 21 11.47 7.22 -3.93
N PRO A 22 10.16 7.54 -4.07
CA PRO A 22 9.28 6.77 -4.92
C PRO A 22 9.80 6.77 -6.35
N PHE A 23 9.68 5.62 -7.00
CA PHE A 23 10.07 5.44 -8.40
C PHE A 23 8.87 4.99 -9.21
N LYS A 24 8.95 5.13 -10.53
CA LYS A 24 7.98 4.56 -11.45
C LYS A 24 8.60 3.34 -12.10
N CYS A 25 7.98 2.18 -11.94
CA CYS A 25 8.46 0.95 -12.56
C CYS A 25 8.35 1.03 -14.08
N ASP A 26 9.41 0.71 -14.80
CA ASP A 26 9.45 0.72 -16.26
C ASP A 26 8.77 -0.48 -16.91
N GLY A 27 8.54 -1.56 -16.17
CA GLY A 27 7.75 -2.69 -16.64
C GLY A 27 6.25 -2.38 -16.62
N CYS A 28 5.66 -2.40 -15.41
CA CYS A 28 4.21 -2.27 -15.24
C CYS A 28 3.68 -0.82 -15.24
N LYS A 29 4.58 0.18 -15.20
CA LYS A 29 4.27 1.62 -15.14
C LYS A 29 3.55 2.09 -13.87
N GLU A 30 3.49 1.25 -12.83
CA GLU A 30 3.00 1.61 -11.50
C GLU A 30 4.11 2.19 -10.61
N MET A 31 3.69 2.97 -9.60
CA MET A 31 4.62 3.54 -8.63
C MET A 31 5.12 2.48 -7.64
N GLY A 32 6.41 2.51 -7.33
CA GLY A 32 7.04 1.75 -6.25
C GLY A 32 7.67 2.65 -5.19
N VAL A 33 7.98 2.06 -4.05
CA VAL A 33 8.71 2.69 -2.94
C VAL A 33 9.65 1.69 -2.31
N LEU A 34 10.66 2.16 -1.57
CA LEU A 34 11.59 1.40 -0.73
C LEU A 34 12.52 0.42 -1.43
N LYS A 35 12.03 -0.42 -2.34
CA LYS A 35 12.80 -1.49 -2.99
C LYS A 35 12.55 -1.47 -4.50
N SER A 36 13.60 -1.38 -5.30
CA SER A 36 13.58 -1.53 -6.76
C SER A 36 14.75 -2.40 -7.24
N TYR A 37 14.68 -2.83 -8.48
CA TYR A 37 15.81 -3.34 -9.25
C TYR A 37 16.15 -2.29 -10.28
N ARG A 38 17.36 -1.73 -10.24
CA ARG A 38 17.72 -0.56 -11.03
C ARG A 38 18.97 -0.81 -11.88
N CYS A 39 18.89 -0.45 -13.15
CA CYS A 39 20.07 -0.25 -13.98
C CYS A 39 20.50 1.21 -13.91
N GLU A 40 21.60 1.49 -13.22
CA GLU A 40 22.09 2.87 -13.08
C GLU A 40 22.49 3.51 -14.41
N LYS A 41 23.01 2.72 -15.35
CA LYS A 41 23.44 3.23 -16.67
C LYS A 41 22.28 3.78 -17.50
N CYS A 42 21.07 3.25 -17.31
CA CYS A 42 19.91 3.56 -18.13
C CYS A 42 18.79 4.25 -17.38
N ASP A 43 18.94 4.50 -16.08
CA ASP A 43 17.86 5.02 -15.23
C ASP A 43 16.58 4.17 -15.34
N PHE A 44 16.74 2.84 -15.34
CA PHE A 44 15.65 1.89 -15.57
C PHE A 44 15.34 1.11 -14.28
N ASP A 45 14.10 1.23 -13.79
CA ASP A 45 13.69 0.66 -12.51
C ASP A 45 12.56 -0.37 -12.67
N LEU A 46 12.69 -1.54 -12.03
CA LEU A 46 11.64 -2.54 -11.93
C LEU A 46 11.24 -2.80 -10.47
N HIS A 47 9.97 -3.14 -10.24
CA HIS A 47 9.57 -3.80 -9.00
C HIS A 47 10.16 -5.22 -8.94
N LYS A 48 10.34 -5.78 -7.73
CA LYS A 48 10.73 -7.19 -7.52
C LYS A 48 9.93 -8.16 -8.40
N TYR A 49 8.60 -8.06 -8.38
CA TYR A 49 7.73 -8.96 -9.16
C TYR A 49 7.59 -8.58 -10.65
N CYS A 50 8.15 -7.45 -11.08
CA CYS A 50 8.34 -7.16 -12.50
C CYS A 50 9.67 -7.74 -12.99
N MET A 51 10.71 -7.70 -12.15
CA MET A 51 12.01 -8.31 -12.40
C MET A 51 11.93 -9.84 -12.46
N PHE A 52 11.27 -10.46 -11.49
CA PHE A 52 11.11 -11.92 -11.39
C PHE A 52 9.68 -12.33 -11.64
N ASN A 53 9.18 -12.02 -12.83
CA ASN A 53 7.88 -12.50 -13.26
C ASN A 53 7.96 -13.99 -13.67
N LYS A 54 6.84 -14.70 -13.54
CA LYS A 54 6.68 -16.06 -14.06
C LYS A 54 5.86 -15.97 -15.34
N PRO A 55 6.09 -16.82 -16.35
CA PRO A 55 5.28 -16.81 -17.56
C PRO A 55 3.79 -17.04 -17.29
N ILE A 56 3.47 -17.84 -16.27
CA ILE A 56 2.11 -18.25 -15.90
C ILE A 56 1.90 -18.12 -14.39
N THR A 57 0.69 -17.74 -13.98
CA THR A 57 0.30 -17.67 -12.55
C THR A 57 -1.22 -17.81 -12.31
N HIS A 58 -1.63 -18.15 -11.09
CA HIS A 58 -3.04 -18.34 -10.66
C HIS A 58 -3.36 -17.66 -9.34
N HIS A 59 -4.42 -16.85 -9.23
CA HIS A 59 -4.70 -16.08 -8.02
C HIS A 59 -5.92 -16.65 -7.30
N GLU A 60 -5.88 -16.76 -5.96
CA GLU A 60 -6.95 -17.36 -5.15
C GLU A 60 -8.33 -16.72 -5.36
N PHE A 61 -8.41 -15.42 -5.65
CA PHE A 61 -9.71 -14.77 -5.92
C PHE A 61 -10.31 -15.12 -7.28
N TYR A 62 -9.55 -15.80 -8.14
CA TYR A 62 -9.96 -16.20 -9.49
C TYR A 62 -9.68 -17.68 -9.66
N GLU A 63 -10.48 -18.50 -8.97
CA GLU A 63 -10.45 -19.95 -9.13
C GLU A 63 -10.61 -20.32 -10.60
N ASN A 64 -9.86 -21.34 -11.03
CA ASN A 64 -9.86 -21.84 -12.41
C ASN A 64 -9.47 -20.80 -13.48
N CYS A 65 -8.79 -19.72 -13.10
CA CYS A 65 -8.24 -18.75 -14.04
C CYS A 65 -6.72 -18.90 -14.15
N THR A 66 -6.25 -19.08 -15.37
CA THR A 66 -4.83 -19.02 -15.72
C THR A 66 -4.50 -17.63 -16.24
N PHE A 67 -3.47 -17.00 -15.68
CA PHE A 67 -2.98 -15.72 -16.16
C PHE A 67 -1.61 -15.90 -16.82
N ASN A 68 -1.52 -15.48 -18.08
CA ASN A 68 -0.26 -15.42 -18.81
C ASN A 68 0.38 -14.03 -18.65
N PHE A 69 1.69 -13.99 -18.51
CA PHE A 69 2.44 -12.74 -18.45
C PHE A 69 2.65 -12.16 -19.85
N PHE A 70 2.51 -10.85 -19.97
CA PHE A 70 2.81 -10.09 -21.17
C PHE A 70 3.53 -8.78 -20.83
N ASP A 71 4.50 -8.40 -21.66
CA ASP A 71 5.18 -7.10 -21.55
C ASP A 71 4.25 -5.92 -21.85
N GLN A 72 3.20 -6.17 -22.64
CA GLN A 72 2.17 -5.21 -22.99
C GLN A 72 0.79 -5.89 -22.95
N PRO A 73 -0.27 -5.15 -22.60
CA PRO A 73 -1.62 -5.72 -22.55
C PRO A 73 -2.04 -6.33 -23.90
N PRO A 74 -2.51 -7.59 -23.91
CA PRO A 74 -2.99 -8.23 -25.14
C PRO A 74 -4.29 -7.58 -25.62
N GLY A 75 -4.49 -7.60 -26.94
CA GLY A 75 -5.66 -7.03 -27.62
C GLY A 75 -5.39 -5.67 -28.29
N ARG A 76 -6.46 -5.01 -28.77
CA ARG A 76 -6.35 -3.75 -29.52
C ARG A 76 -6.05 -2.58 -28.58
N LYS A 77 -5.07 -1.74 -28.95
CA LYS A 77 -4.66 -0.53 -28.17
C LYS A 77 -5.80 0.45 -27.86
N CYS A 78 -6.88 0.47 -28.66
CA CYS A 78 -8.04 1.32 -28.41
C CYS A 78 -8.86 0.86 -27.18
N CYS A 79 -8.80 -0.42 -26.82
CA CYS A 79 -9.52 -0.97 -25.68
C CYS A 79 -8.67 -0.78 -24.41
N LYS A 80 -9.02 0.21 -23.59
CA LYS A 80 -8.34 0.44 -22.32
C LYS A 80 -8.60 -0.72 -21.36
N ARG A 81 -7.52 -1.37 -20.91
CA ARG A 81 -7.55 -2.45 -19.93
C ARG A 81 -7.25 -1.93 -18.53
N TYR A 82 -7.83 -2.55 -17.52
CA TYR A 82 -7.75 -2.09 -16.13
C TYR A 82 -7.44 -3.27 -15.22
N CYS A 83 -6.52 -3.06 -14.29
CA CYS A 83 -6.16 -4.08 -13.33
C CYS A 83 -7.33 -4.35 -12.37
N ASN A 84 -7.79 -5.60 -12.30
CA ASN A 84 -8.92 -6.02 -11.47
C ASN A 84 -8.66 -5.85 -9.97
N ALA A 85 -7.40 -5.80 -9.55
CA ALA A 85 -7.00 -5.62 -8.15
C ALA A 85 -6.97 -4.16 -7.69
N CYS A 86 -6.46 -3.22 -8.51
CA CYS A 86 -6.30 -1.83 -8.08
C CYS A 86 -7.18 -0.84 -8.86
N GLY A 87 -7.88 -1.30 -9.90
CA GLY A 87 -8.75 -0.47 -10.75
C GLY A 87 -8.00 0.56 -11.60
N LYS A 88 -6.66 0.52 -11.66
CA LYS A 88 -5.86 1.42 -12.49
C LYS A 88 -5.68 0.88 -13.90
N PRO A 89 -5.45 1.76 -14.91
CA PRO A 89 -5.12 1.32 -16.25
C PRO A 89 -3.86 0.45 -16.29
N VAL A 90 -3.90 -0.60 -17.10
CA VAL A 90 -2.71 -1.39 -17.45
C VAL A 90 -1.99 -0.70 -18.60
N LYS A 91 -0.69 -0.40 -18.42
CA LYS A 91 0.12 0.40 -19.37
C LYS A 91 1.45 -0.26 -19.77
N GLY A 92 1.63 -1.51 -19.40
CA GLY A 92 2.86 -2.27 -19.60
C GLY A 92 2.66 -3.67 -19.04
N PHE A 93 3.65 -4.17 -18.30
CA PHE A 93 3.65 -5.55 -17.78
C PHE A 93 2.34 -5.91 -17.09
N VAL A 94 1.79 -7.05 -17.48
CA VAL A 94 0.48 -7.52 -17.02
C VAL A 94 0.40 -9.04 -17.03
N TYR A 95 -0.32 -9.56 -16.06
CA TYR A 95 -0.87 -10.90 -16.08
C TYR A 95 -2.30 -10.83 -16.62
N SER A 96 -2.56 -11.43 -17.77
CA SER A 96 -3.88 -11.43 -18.42
C SER A 96 -4.43 -12.85 -18.54
N SER A 97 -5.68 -13.02 -18.13
CA SER A 97 -6.51 -14.18 -18.46
C SER A 97 -7.48 -13.74 -19.56
N GLU A 98 -7.10 -13.97 -20.81
CA GLU A 98 -7.84 -13.44 -21.97
C GLU A 98 -9.26 -14.02 -22.05
N GLU A 99 -9.42 -15.32 -21.78
CA GLU A 99 -10.72 -16.00 -21.78
C GLU A 99 -11.71 -15.38 -20.80
N LYS A 100 -11.22 -14.87 -19.67
CA LYS A 100 -12.04 -14.28 -18.61
C LYS A 100 -12.04 -12.76 -18.61
N GLY A 101 -11.25 -12.13 -19.49
CA GLY A 101 -11.08 -10.68 -19.54
C GLY A 101 -10.54 -10.08 -18.23
N LEU A 102 -9.68 -10.82 -17.52
CA LEU A 102 -9.11 -10.39 -16.23
C LEU A 102 -7.65 -9.97 -16.40
N ASP A 103 -7.28 -8.83 -15.82
CA ASP A 103 -5.92 -8.30 -15.84
C ASP A 103 -5.42 -7.97 -14.44
N LEU A 104 -4.15 -8.27 -14.18
CA LEU A 104 -3.47 -7.90 -12.95
C LEU A 104 -2.09 -7.34 -13.25
N HIS A 105 -1.75 -6.19 -12.66
CA HIS A 105 -0.35 -5.78 -12.61
C HIS A 105 0.46 -6.82 -11.82
N PRO A 106 1.73 -7.11 -12.19
CA PRO A 106 2.57 -8.04 -11.42
C PRO A 106 2.70 -7.68 -9.94
N CYS A 107 2.78 -6.38 -9.61
CA CYS A 107 2.83 -5.92 -8.22
C CYS A 107 1.49 -6.11 -7.48
N CYS A 108 0.36 -5.97 -8.17
CA CYS A 108 -0.96 -6.18 -7.56
C CYS A 108 -1.24 -7.66 -7.36
N ARG A 109 -0.78 -8.49 -8.30
CA ARG A 109 -0.94 -9.93 -8.26
C ARG A 109 -0.21 -10.58 -7.08
N ASN A 110 0.90 -9.99 -6.66
CA ASN A 110 1.72 -10.48 -5.54
C ASN A 110 1.54 -9.62 -4.28
N LEU A 111 0.36 -9.00 -4.10
CA LEU A 111 0.03 -8.34 -2.85
C LEU A 111 -0.07 -9.38 -1.73
N PRO A 112 0.43 -9.07 -0.52
CA PRO A 112 0.38 -10.03 0.58
C PRO A 112 -1.07 -10.26 1.01
N ARG A 113 -1.40 -11.52 1.29
CA ARG A 113 -2.73 -11.95 1.75
C ARG A 113 -3.13 -11.29 3.06
N LYS A 114 -2.15 -11.17 3.95
CA LYS A 114 -2.26 -10.57 5.28
C LYS A 114 -1.26 -9.42 5.36
N LEU A 115 -1.71 -8.30 5.92
CA LEU A 115 -0.91 -7.10 6.09
C LEU A 115 -1.13 -6.59 7.50
N GLU A 116 -0.07 -6.33 8.25
CA GLU A 116 -0.18 -5.57 9.48
C GLU A 116 0.03 -4.09 9.19
N VAL A 117 -0.89 -3.24 9.63
CA VAL A 117 -0.72 -1.78 9.59
C VAL A 117 -1.06 -1.21 10.95
N TYR A 118 -0.13 -0.47 11.56
CA TYR A 118 -0.31 0.13 12.87
C TYR A 118 -0.77 -0.88 13.94
N LYS A 119 -0.14 -2.07 13.98
CA LYS A 119 -0.46 -3.20 14.88
C LYS A 119 -1.87 -3.79 14.72
N VAL A 120 -2.53 -3.51 13.60
CA VAL A 120 -3.82 -4.11 13.24
C VAL A 120 -3.62 -4.97 12.00
N GLU A 121 -4.09 -6.21 12.06
CA GLU A 121 -4.02 -7.14 10.95
C GLU A 121 -5.19 -6.92 9.98
N PHE A 122 -4.85 -6.87 8.69
CA PHE A 122 -5.76 -6.74 7.57
C PHE A 122 -5.63 -7.93 6.62
N ASP A 123 -6.76 -8.46 6.20
CA ASP A 123 -6.87 -9.45 5.13
C ASP A 123 -7.17 -8.76 3.81
N LEU A 124 -6.46 -9.16 2.75
CA LEU A 124 -6.84 -8.81 1.38
C LEU A 124 -8.16 -9.49 1.02
N ARG A 125 -9.08 -8.79 0.36
CA ARG A 125 -10.39 -9.30 -0.06
C ARG A 125 -10.74 -8.71 -1.43
N ASP A 126 -11.43 -9.49 -2.26
CA ASP A 126 -12.09 -8.93 -3.44
C ASP A 126 -13.24 -8.01 -3.00
N ASP A 127 -13.38 -6.85 -3.64
CA ASP A 127 -14.14 -5.70 -3.14
C ASP A 127 -15.68 -5.81 -3.30
N GLY A 128 -16.18 -7.05 -3.21
CA GLY A 128 -17.60 -7.39 -3.29
C GLY A 128 -18.28 -7.64 -1.94
N VAL A 129 -17.54 -7.72 -0.82
CA VAL A 129 -18.06 -8.39 0.39
C VAL A 129 -18.49 -7.45 1.52
N LEU A 130 -18.09 -6.16 1.53
CA LEU A 130 -18.27 -5.32 2.73
C LEU A 130 -18.93 -3.96 2.49
N ASP A 131 -19.85 -3.61 3.38
CA ASP A 131 -20.56 -2.32 3.41
C ASP A 131 -19.88 -1.26 4.30
N LYS A 132 -18.56 -1.11 4.15
CA LYS A 132 -17.77 -0.10 4.87
C LYS A 132 -17.04 0.82 3.90
N ASP A 133 -17.00 2.11 4.21
CA ASP A 133 -16.24 3.07 3.42
C ASP A 133 -14.73 2.90 3.61
N CYS A 134 -13.97 3.17 2.55
CA CYS A 134 -12.50 3.17 2.61
C CYS A 134 -12.00 4.31 3.51
N LEU A 135 -11.13 3.98 4.47
CA LEU A 135 -10.55 4.90 5.46
C LEU A 135 -9.87 6.15 4.88
N TRP A 136 -9.39 6.06 3.64
CA TRP A 136 -8.62 7.16 3.03
C TRP A 136 -9.38 7.98 2.01
N CYS A 137 -10.41 7.42 1.36
CA CYS A 137 -11.18 8.15 0.35
C CYS A 137 -12.64 8.39 0.76
N ASN A 138 -13.10 7.81 1.87
CA ASN A 138 -14.48 7.88 2.35
C ASN A 138 -15.48 7.50 1.25
N LYS A 139 -15.15 6.44 0.52
CA LYS A 139 -16.01 5.84 -0.51
C LYS A 139 -16.04 4.34 -0.37
N ARG A 140 -17.22 3.77 -0.53
CA ARG A 140 -17.43 2.33 -0.69
C ARG A 140 -16.74 1.82 -1.95
N LYS A 141 -17.02 2.39 -3.12
CA LYS A 141 -16.43 1.99 -4.41
C LYS A 141 -15.43 3.01 -4.94
N LEU A 142 -14.47 2.57 -5.75
CA LEU A 142 -13.53 3.46 -6.43
C LEU A 142 -14.25 4.33 -7.47
N LYS A 143 -14.16 5.67 -7.32
CA LYS A 143 -14.79 6.66 -8.24
C LYS A 143 -14.30 6.61 -9.70
N ARG A 144 -13.25 5.84 -10.01
CA ARG A 144 -12.69 5.70 -11.36
C ARG A 144 -12.93 4.32 -11.97
N SER A 145 -13.92 3.56 -11.50
CA SER A 145 -14.41 2.38 -12.21
C SER A 145 -15.15 2.80 -13.48
N VAL A 146 -14.42 3.37 -14.45
CA VAL A 146 -14.96 3.73 -15.77
C VAL A 146 -15.57 2.49 -16.47
N PHE A 147 -15.24 1.29 -15.99
CA PHE A 147 -15.72 -0.01 -16.50
C PHE A 147 -16.17 -0.99 -15.41
N GLY A 148 -16.67 -0.51 -14.26
CA GLY A 148 -17.24 -1.40 -13.24
C GLY A 148 -16.25 -2.29 -12.46
N VAL A 149 -14.93 -2.12 -12.65
CA VAL A 149 -13.90 -2.80 -11.83
C VAL A 149 -14.00 -2.32 -10.37
N ARG A 150 -14.34 -3.23 -9.47
CA ARG A 150 -14.47 -2.94 -8.03
C ARG A 150 -13.12 -2.74 -7.36
N GLY A 151 -12.08 -3.46 -7.82
CA GLY A 151 -10.78 -3.50 -7.17
C GLY A 151 -10.77 -4.52 -6.02
N TRP A 152 -9.68 -4.56 -5.27
CA TRP A 152 -9.55 -5.28 -4.01
C TRP A 152 -9.36 -4.30 -2.86
N SER A 153 -9.62 -4.78 -1.65
CA SER A 153 -9.46 -4.01 -0.42
C SER A 153 -8.77 -4.83 0.65
N TYR A 154 -8.04 -4.14 1.52
CA TYR A 154 -7.61 -4.68 2.79
C TYR A 154 -8.67 -4.40 3.84
N VAL A 155 -8.98 -5.40 4.66
CA VAL A 155 -10.05 -5.36 5.67
C VAL A 155 -9.51 -5.91 6.98
N SER A 156 -9.69 -5.16 8.06
CA SER A 156 -9.30 -5.62 9.39
C SER A 156 -10.10 -6.84 9.82
N LYS A 157 -9.54 -7.72 10.66
CA LYS A 157 -10.28 -8.86 11.24
C LYS A 157 -11.57 -8.48 11.98
N CYS A 158 -11.61 -7.29 12.58
CA CYS A 158 -12.80 -6.75 13.26
C CYS A 158 -13.87 -6.20 12.30
N GLU A 159 -13.61 -6.19 10.99
CA GLU A 159 -14.45 -5.65 9.90
C GLU A 159 -14.83 -4.16 10.04
N GLU A 160 -14.19 -3.45 10.96
CA GLU A 160 -14.44 -2.03 11.19
C GLU A 160 -13.61 -1.13 10.27
N TYR A 161 -12.47 -1.63 9.79
CA TYR A 161 -11.54 -0.88 8.98
C TYR A 161 -11.35 -1.52 7.62
N ARG A 162 -11.43 -0.68 6.59
CA ARG A 162 -11.26 -1.07 5.20
C ARG A 162 -10.50 0.00 4.44
N PHE A 163 -9.64 -0.40 3.51
CA PHE A 163 -9.10 0.50 2.51
C PHE A 163 -8.83 -0.19 1.18
N HIS A 164 -9.08 0.51 0.08
CA HIS A 164 -8.80 0.00 -1.26
C HIS A 164 -7.29 -0.18 -1.46
N VAL A 165 -6.89 -1.21 -2.22
CA VAL A 165 -5.51 -1.37 -2.71
C VAL A 165 -5.04 -0.12 -3.45
N TYR A 166 -5.90 0.47 -4.27
CA TYR A 166 -5.63 1.75 -4.93
C TYR A 166 -5.24 2.86 -3.95
N CYS A 167 -6.02 3.00 -2.88
CA CYS A 167 -5.82 4.05 -1.88
C CYS A 167 -4.55 3.80 -1.07
N ALA A 168 -4.21 2.54 -0.78
CA ALA A 168 -2.95 2.16 -0.14
C ALA A 168 -1.75 2.63 -0.93
N ASN A 169 -1.69 2.26 -2.21
CA ASN A 169 -0.59 2.66 -3.09
C ASN A 169 -0.48 4.18 -3.19
N LYS A 170 -1.63 4.85 -3.35
CA LYS A 170 -1.67 6.31 -3.44
C LYS A 170 -1.16 6.98 -2.17
N LYS A 171 -1.60 6.52 -0.99
CA LYS A 171 -1.21 7.11 0.29
C LYS A 171 0.25 6.89 0.61
N VAL A 172 0.77 5.67 0.40
CA VAL A 172 2.18 5.37 0.58
C VAL A 172 3.05 6.30 -0.27
N VAL A 173 2.73 6.42 -1.56
CA VAL A 173 3.50 7.29 -2.47
C VAL A 173 3.36 8.77 -2.08
N GLU A 174 2.19 9.23 -1.63
CA GLU A 174 1.99 10.60 -1.14
C GLU A 174 2.87 10.90 0.09
N GLU A 175 2.92 10.00 1.07
CA GLU A 175 3.73 10.22 2.29
C GLU A 175 5.23 10.22 1.98
N PHE A 176 5.70 9.29 1.15
CA PHE A 176 7.11 9.25 0.73
C PHE A 176 7.53 10.47 -0.10
N ARG A 177 6.58 11.19 -0.73
CA ARG A 177 6.88 12.46 -1.43
C ARG A 177 6.95 13.65 -0.48
N LYS A 178 6.15 13.67 0.58
CA LYS A 178 6.07 14.80 1.52
C LYS A 178 7.26 14.84 2.47
N ASP A 179 7.72 13.68 2.93
CA ASP A 179 8.61 13.63 4.09
C ASP A 179 9.91 12.86 3.82
N GLN A 180 10.78 13.45 2.99
CA GLN A 180 12.13 12.93 2.76
C GLN A 180 12.99 12.93 4.04
N LYS A 181 12.58 13.65 5.11
CA LYS A 181 13.31 13.75 6.39
C LYS A 181 12.83 12.75 7.46
N GLN A 182 11.53 12.43 7.56
CA GLN A 182 11.03 11.47 8.57
C GLN A 182 11.58 10.04 8.41
N MET A 183 12.09 9.67 7.24
CA MET A 183 12.60 8.32 6.99
C MET A 183 14.05 8.08 7.42
N ARG A 184 14.81 9.13 7.79
CA ARG A 184 16.09 8.94 8.50
C ARG A 184 15.90 8.15 9.80
N LEU A 185 14.77 8.37 10.48
CA LEU A 185 14.39 7.60 11.67
C LEU A 185 14.09 6.13 11.32
N LEU A 186 13.49 5.84 10.16
CA LEU A 186 13.21 4.46 9.74
C LEU A 186 14.48 3.69 9.34
N GLU A 187 15.52 4.41 8.89
CA GLU A 187 16.87 3.88 8.71
C GLU A 187 17.58 3.65 10.06
N GLU A 188 17.38 4.52 11.05
CA GLU A 188 17.89 4.35 12.43
C GLU A 188 17.23 3.15 13.13
N PHE A 189 15.91 2.95 13.01
CA PHE A 189 15.20 1.81 13.60
C PHE A 189 15.60 0.45 13.00
N LYS A 190 16.05 0.40 11.74
CA LYS A 190 16.55 -0.85 11.14
C LYS A 190 17.93 -1.26 11.65
N LYS A 191 18.74 -0.31 12.13
CA LYS A 191 20.04 -0.63 12.75
C LYS A 191 19.87 -1.34 14.10
N GLU A 192 18.81 -1.03 14.85
CA GLU A 192 18.54 -1.71 16.14
C GLU A 192 18.08 -3.17 15.96
N SER A 193 17.30 -3.50 14.93
CA SER A 193 16.89 -4.89 14.68
C SER A 193 18.00 -5.80 14.14
N ASN A 194 19.06 -5.23 13.57
CA ASN A 194 20.20 -5.99 13.02
C ASN A 194 21.28 -6.33 14.06
N ASN A 195 21.17 -5.87 15.32
CA ASN A 195 22.14 -6.20 16.38
C ASN A 195 21.81 -7.50 17.14
N ASN A 196 20.68 -8.15 16.83
CA ASN A 196 20.37 -9.49 17.33
C ASN A 196 20.49 -10.49 16.17
N ASN A 197 21.73 -10.88 15.89
CA ASN A 197 22.02 -12.00 14.98
C ASN A 197 21.44 -13.29 15.56
N ASN A 198 20.64 -13.99 14.77
CA ASN A 198 20.79 -15.43 14.61
C ASN A 198 20.84 -15.70 13.10
N ASN A 199 21.85 -16.47 12.70
CA ASN A 199 21.99 -16.98 11.36
C ASN A 199 20.93 -18.07 11.18
N ASP A 200 19.93 -17.82 10.34
CA ASP A 200 19.10 -18.86 9.76
C ASP A 200 19.04 -18.61 8.25
N ASP A 201 19.60 -19.56 7.49
CA ASP A 201 19.46 -19.65 6.04
C ASP A 201 18.01 -20.04 5.71
N ASP A 202 17.11 -19.06 5.75
CA ASP A 202 15.74 -19.19 5.24
C ASP A 202 15.53 -18.17 4.13
N ASP A 203 14.88 -18.59 3.04
CA ASP A 203 14.40 -17.74 1.94
C ASP A 203 13.44 -16.67 2.47
N ASP A 204 14.00 -15.59 3.02
CA ASP A 204 13.25 -14.47 3.55
C ASP A 204 12.49 -13.81 2.40
N ASP A 205 11.18 -14.08 2.31
CA ASP A 205 10.22 -13.33 1.51
C ASP A 205 10.23 -11.87 1.98
N ASP A 206 11.17 -11.12 1.46
CA ASP A 206 11.37 -9.71 1.75
C ASP A 206 10.26 -8.93 1.05
N GLY A 207 9.02 -9.05 1.55
CA GLY A 207 7.80 -8.58 0.90
C GLY A 207 7.91 -7.20 0.24
N SER A 208 7.09 -6.98 -0.79
CA SER A 208 7.16 -5.76 -1.63
C SER A 208 7.38 -4.48 -0.84
N GLY A 209 8.11 -3.52 -1.41
CA GLY A 209 8.37 -2.24 -0.75
C GLY A 209 7.10 -1.51 -0.29
N LEU A 210 5.97 -1.74 -0.97
CA LEU A 210 4.65 -1.29 -0.53
C LEU A 210 4.23 -1.90 0.83
N ALA A 211 4.35 -3.22 1.00
CA ALA A 211 3.97 -3.89 2.25
C ALA A 211 4.83 -3.40 3.42
N VAL A 212 6.14 -3.23 3.19
CA VAL A 212 7.08 -2.67 4.17
C VAL A 212 6.70 -1.23 4.54
N ALA A 213 6.34 -0.42 3.55
CA ALA A 213 5.92 0.96 3.79
C ALA A 213 4.60 1.03 4.58
N LEU A 214 3.63 0.18 4.25
CA LEU A 214 2.33 0.14 4.92
C LEU A 214 2.43 -0.23 6.40
N LYS A 215 3.31 -1.17 6.78
CA LYS A 215 3.53 -1.54 8.20
C LYS A 215 3.81 -0.34 9.10
N ASN A 216 4.49 0.67 8.55
CA ASN A 216 4.95 1.85 9.27
C ASN A 216 4.03 3.08 9.09
N MET A 217 2.91 2.95 8.35
CA MET A 217 1.96 4.04 8.21
C MET A 217 1.14 4.22 9.47
N LYS A 218 1.00 5.48 9.90
CA LYS A 218 -0.01 5.86 10.90
C LYS A 218 -1.39 5.82 10.25
N LEU A 219 -2.32 5.09 10.85
CA LEU A 219 -3.72 5.08 10.45
C LEU A 219 -4.59 5.76 11.52
N PRO A 220 -5.68 6.46 11.13
CA PRO A 220 -6.66 6.99 12.08
C PRO A 220 -7.55 5.86 12.59
N ILE A 221 -6.97 4.91 13.33
CA ILE A 221 -7.61 3.70 13.83
C ILE A 221 -7.68 3.73 15.35
N ASP A 222 -8.85 3.36 15.88
CA ASP A 222 -9.03 3.02 17.29
C ASP A 222 -8.67 1.53 17.49
N CYS A 223 -7.42 1.26 17.89
CA CYS A 223 -6.90 -0.10 18.10
C CYS A 223 -7.61 -0.85 19.24
N ASP A 224 -8.14 -0.13 20.24
CA ASP A 224 -8.84 -0.76 21.36
C ASP A 224 -10.17 -1.37 20.93
N ARG A 225 -10.81 -0.80 19.90
CA ARG A 225 -12.06 -1.33 19.34
C ARG A 225 -11.90 -2.74 18.76
N CYS A 226 -10.78 -3.04 18.10
CA CYS A 226 -10.54 -4.37 17.52
C CYS A 226 -10.12 -5.41 18.57
N ARG A 227 -9.50 -5.00 19.69
CA ARG A 227 -9.20 -5.88 20.83
C ARG A 227 -10.45 -6.24 21.65
N ARG A 228 -11.38 -5.30 21.82
CA ARG A 228 -12.63 -5.49 22.60
C ARG A 228 -13.61 -6.50 22.03
N ARG A 229 -13.49 -6.92 20.76
CA ARG A 229 -14.41 -7.93 20.20
C ARG A 229 -14.18 -9.34 20.80
N ASN A 230 -13.05 -9.56 21.49
CA ASN A 230 -12.77 -10.76 22.28
C ASN A 230 -12.95 -10.58 23.81
N GLY A 231 -13.50 -9.45 24.30
CA GLY A 231 -13.68 -9.24 25.74
C GLY A 231 -14.59 -8.05 26.07
N LYS A 232 -15.55 -8.27 26.98
CA LYS A 232 -16.67 -7.36 27.36
C LYS A 232 -16.35 -5.86 27.26
N LYS A 233 -17.28 -5.14 26.62
CA LYS A 233 -17.24 -3.70 26.28
C LYS A 233 -16.86 -2.81 27.47
N LYS A 234 -15.87 -1.94 27.29
CA LYS A 234 -15.70 -0.72 28.09
C LYS A 234 -15.36 0.44 27.15
N TYR A 235 -16.07 1.56 27.29
CA TYR A 235 -15.93 2.76 26.46
C TYR A 235 -14.53 3.38 26.57
N ILE A 236 -13.93 3.81 25.46
CA ILE A 236 -12.88 4.84 25.48
C ILE A 236 -13.17 5.92 24.42
N ARG A 237 -13.00 7.16 24.88
CA ARG A 237 -13.20 8.47 24.25
C ARG A 237 -12.02 8.85 23.34
N ILE A 238 -12.36 9.50 22.22
CA ILE A 238 -11.66 10.62 21.54
C ILE A 238 -10.20 10.40 21.08
N ALA A 239 -10.00 10.48 19.76
CA ALA A 239 -8.82 11.09 19.16
C ALA A 239 -9.25 11.99 17.98
N LYS A 240 -9.83 13.15 18.31
CA LYS A 240 -9.88 14.31 17.41
C LYS A 240 -8.60 15.13 17.65
N MET A 241 -8.08 15.72 16.56
CA MET A 241 -7.16 16.86 16.50
C MET A 241 -5.66 16.59 16.42
N PHE A 242 -5.09 16.92 15.24
CA PHE A 242 -3.90 17.76 15.18
C PHE A 242 -4.07 18.73 14.01
N PHE A 243 -4.77 19.85 14.24
CA PHE A 243 -4.61 21.11 13.47
C PHE A 243 -5.33 22.24 14.22
N LYS A 244 -4.63 22.86 15.19
CA LYS A 244 -4.74 24.27 15.66
C LYS A 244 -4.19 24.39 17.09
N THR A 245 -2.88 24.41 17.26
CA THR A 245 -2.23 24.89 18.51
C THR A 245 -0.75 25.21 18.27
N PHE A 246 -0.43 25.91 17.18
CA PHE A 246 0.85 26.64 17.08
C PHE A 246 0.69 28.10 16.63
N ALA A 247 -0.55 28.55 16.39
CA ALA A 247 -0.83 29.95 16.02
C ALA A 247 -1.20 30.85 17.21
N SER A 248 -1.20 30.34 18.45
CA SER A 248 -1.64 31.10 19.63
C SER A 248 -0.53 31.40 20.63
N ILE A 249 0.67 30.83 20.45
CA ILE A 249 1.85 31.11 21.29
C ILE A 249 2.63 32.32 20.74
N LEU A 250 2.35 32.76 19.51
CA LEU A 250 3.04 33.86 18.83
C LEU A 250 2.42 35.25 19.06
N LEU A 251 1.27 35.37 19.74
CA LEU A 251 0.61 36.66 19.99
C LEU A 251 0.08 36.72 21.43
N GLY A 252 1.02 36.86 22.38
CA GLY A 252 0.78 36.75 23.81
C GLY A 252 -0.38 37.56 24.38
N ASP A 253 -1.43 36.86 24.82
CA ASP A 253 -2.36 37.31 25.85
C ASP A 253 -2.96 36.07 26.57
N PRO A 254 -2.74 35.85 27.88
CA PRO A 254 -3.13 34.61 28.56
C PRO A 254 -4.60 34.57 29.04
N THR A 255 -5.42 35.58 28.81
CA THR A 255 -6.63 35.77 29.64
C THR A 255 -7.93 35.20 29.07
N GLY A 256 -7.94 34.71 27.82
CA GLY A 256 -9.16 34.20 27.17
C GLY A 256 -9.52 32.73 27.41
N SER A 257 -8.60 31.91 27.93
CA SER A 257 -8.75 30.44 27.89
C SER A 257 -9.39 29.81 29.12
N ILE A 258 -9.67 30.58 30.18
CA ILE A 258 -10.18 30.03 31.46
C ILE A 258 -11.72 30.05 31.54
N VAL A 259 -12.40 30.91 30.79
CA VAL A 259 -13.87 31.08 30.93
C VAL A 259 -14.68 29.98 30.20
N CYS A 260 -14.15 29.34 29.17
CA CYS A 260 -14.86 28.25 28.49
C CYS A 260 -14.85 26.91 29.24
N LEU A 261 -13.91 26.69 30.17
CA LEU A 261 -13.82 25.45 30.94
C LEU A 261 -14.85 25.38 32.08
N LEU A 262 -15.37 26.52 32.56
CA LEU A 262 -16.35 26.55 33.65
C LEU A 262 -17.79 26.26 33.19
N VAL A 263 -18.13 26.55 31.94
CA VAL A 263 -19.49 26.32 31.41
C VAL A 263 -19.75 24.83 31.13
N GLU A 264 -18.73 24.04 30.81
CA GLU A 264 -18.88 22.58 30.56
C GLU A 264 -18.88 21.72 31.84
N LEU A 265 -18.47 22.27 32.99
CA LEU A 265 -18.50 21.55 34.29
C LEU A 265 -19.81 21.74 35.08
N LEU A 266 -20.66 22.70 34.69
CA LEU A 266 -21.97 22.93 35.33
C LEU A 266 -23.15 22.32 34.56
N ALA A 267 -22.90 21.61 33.46
CA ALA A 267 -23.92 20.95 32.63
C ALA A 267 -23.93 19.41 32.80
N LYS A 268 -23.62 18.91 34.01
CA LYS A 268 -23.86 17.53 34.42
C LYS A 268 -24.50 17.47 35.79
#